data_AF-T1J2Y2-F1
#
_entry.id   AF-T1J2Y2-F1
#
_cell.length_a   1.000
_cell.length_b   1.000
_cell.length_c   1.000
_cell.angle_alpha   90.00
_cell.angle_beta   90.00
_cell.angle_gamma   90.00
#
_symmetry.space_group_name_H-M   'P 1'
#
loop_
_entity.id
_entity.type
_entity.pdbx_description
1 polymer ?
#
loop_
_entity_poly.entity_id
_entity_poly.type
_entity_poly.pdbx_seq_one_letter_code
_entity_poly.pdbx_strand_id
1 'polypeptide(L)'
;MENSQMCVQLFSLNAEKHVDKLGTGYVSCSYVERLDGMSLLIRDESHDSLLLVSKIQRDIDYRKRKTLIAWSDRTNVNFLLSFRYKIGCDDIYEQICKVKSGCHLPPCELGKLDEINYVISNSLSSVILKEKVTAVIENGNYIEKLVNLFCINEHLENSNVLNKFYRIIKNVVALNNLALLRAMFSDRTILDVVGCLEYDTCSVGSKNHREYLRKVSKFREVIPISNPDLLSKIHQTYRVQYIHDVILPIFSMDKTKKCAMSAFIFFNKVEVVNMVKKDEFLTPLFVQLKDKSTEVNKRRDLLLFLQELCNLSYVLNRPARDYFFTVLLVDHGILTALEITLELDLDDTTKSACFDILSQFVEFNPVFARKFILERNNQVLINSVIRHLSMDGAVQILKLLIEPKNMIPEEMTGFLNFFYANSVHVLIAPLLAYTIDDCYEVVELLSVVLKVLDFCVVSHNFRITQFIVKEDLLRSVLLLLKSKHKFLVLEALRLMRRIIGYRMMIIIGT
;
A
#
# COMPACT_ATOMS: atom_id res chain seq x y z
N MET A 1 25.36 -49.23 8.97
CA MET A 1 24.27 -50.22 8.79
C MET A 1 23.08 -49.66 8.00
N GLU A 2 22.95 -48.34 7.78
CA GLU A 2 21.84 -47.76 6.98
C GLU A 2 21.94 -48.04 5.47
N ASN A 3 23.13 -47.99 4.87
CA ASN A 3 23.28 -48.17 3.41
C ASN A 3 22.79 -49.54 2.91
N SER A 4 22.91 -50.62 3.68
CA SER A 4 22.51 -51.97 3.23
C SER A 4 21.01 -52.07 2.93
N GLN A 5 20.16 -51.29 3.60
CA GLN A 5 18.71 -51.33 3.41
C GLN A 5 18.26 -50.69 2.08
N MET A 6 19.08 -49.79 1.52
CA MET A 6 18.82 -49.05 0.27
C MET A 6 19.41 -49.74 -0.97
N CYS A 7 19.89 -50.98 -0.85
CA CYS A 7 20.46 -51.73 -1.96
C CYS A 7 19.37 -52.21 -2.93
N VAL A 8 19.54 -51.89 -4.22
CA VAL A 8 18.61 -52.17 -5.31
C VAL A 8 19.31 -52.77 -6.53
N GLN A 9 18.55 -53.55 -7.30
CA GLN A 9 18.88 -53.89 -8.67
C GLN A 9 17.99 -53.06 -9.61
N LEU A 10 18.62 -52.37 -10.56
CA LEU A 10 17.94 -51.54 -11.55
C LEU A 10 17.78 -52.32 -12.86
N PHE A 11 16.57 -52.32 -13.40
CA PHE A 11 16.25 -52.91 -14.69
C PHE A 11 15.53 -51.92 -15.61
N SER A 12 15.76 -52.03 -16.91
CA SER A 12 14.95 -51.39 -17.96
C SER A 12 14.17 -52.45 -18.73
N LEU A 13 12.91 -52.16 -19.08
CA LEU A 13 12.15 -52.95 -20.04
C LEU A 13 12.13 -52.25 -21.40
N ASN A 14 12.67 -52.91 -22.41
CA ASN A 14 12.62 -52.46 -23.80
C ASN A 14 11.25 -52.77 -24.43
N ALA A 15 10.98 -52.23 -25.62
CA ALA A 15 9.70 -52.36 -26.33
C ALA A 15 9.25 -53.83 -26.56
N GLU A 16 10.20 -54.77 -26.57
CA GLU A 16 9.96 -56.21 -26.72
C GLU A 16 9.69 -56.96 -25.39
N LYS A 17 9.52 -56.24 -24.27
CA LYS A 17 9.34 -56.78 -22.89
C LYS A 17 10.54 -57.58 -22.33
N HIS A 18 11.70 -57.52 -22.97
CA HIS A 18 12.94 -58.02 -22.38
C HIS A 18 13.40 -57.11 -21.23
N VAL A 19 13.77 -57.73 -20.11
CA VAL A 19 14.22 -57.07 -18.88
C VAL A 19 15.75 -57.05 -18.89
N ASP A 20 16.33 -55.88 -19.15
CA ASP A 20 17.79 -55.70 -19.13
C ASP A 20 18.22 -55.22 -17.74
N LYS A 21 19.18 -55.92 -17.13
CA LYS A 21 19.76 -55.50 -15.85
C LYS A 21 20.79 -54.40 -16.11
N LEU A 22 20.47 -53.19 -15.67
CA LEU A 22 21.34 -52.01 -15.83
C LEU A 22 22.43 -51.94 -14.76
N GLY A 23 22.20 -52.47 -13.56
CA GLY A 23 23.20 -52.48 -12.49
C GLY A 23 22.64 -52.85 -11.12
N THR A 24 23.55 -52.94 -10.13
CA THR A 24 23.21 -53.09 -8.70
C THR A 24 23.84 -51.92 -7.95
N GLY A 25 23.12 -51.31 -7.03
CA GLY A 25 23.57 -50.08 -6.39
C GLY A 25 22.71 -49.66 -5.21
N TYR A 26 22.96 -48.46 -4.71
CA TYR A 26 22.20 -47.83 -3.62
C TYR A 26 21.29 -46.75 -4.18
N VAL A 27 20.00 -46.80 -3.81
CA VAL A 27 19.03 -45.77 -4.19
C VAL A 27 18.92 -44.70 -3.12
N SER A 28 18.75 -43.45 -3.55
CA SER A 28 18.42 -42.32 -2.70
C SER A 28 17.45 -41.40 -3.41
N CYS A 29 16.67 -40.63 -2.64
CA CYS A 29 15.81 -39.57 -3.15
C CYS A 29 16.35 -38.24 -2.63
N SER A 30 16.79 -37.36 -3.53
CA SER A 30 17.26 -36.03 -3.16
C SER A 30 16.99 -35.00 -4.26
N TYR A 31 17.09 -33.72 -3.93
CA TYR A 31 17.01 -32.65 -4.92
C TYR A 31 18.25 -32.68 -5.83
N VAL A 32 18.04 -32.48 -7.13
CA VAL A 32 19.11 -32.43 -8.15
C VAL A 32 19.01 -31.10 -8.89
N GLU A 33 20.00 -30.23 -8.71
CA GLU A 33 20.03 -28.86 -9.28
C GLU A 33 19.87 -28.86 -10.80
N ARG A 34 20.62 -29.71 -11.53
CA ARG A 34 20.56 -29.79 -13.00
C ARG A 34 19.20 -30.21 -13.56
N LEU A 35 18.37 -30.89 -12.78
CA LEU A 35 17.03 -31.32 -13.17
C LEU A 35 15.94 -30.43 -12.57
N ASP A 36 16.31 -29.49 -11.71
CA ASP A 36 15.41 -28.64 -10.92
C ASP A 36 14.26 -29.44 -10.28
N GLY A 37 14.61 -30.47 -9.49
CA GLY A 37 13.61 -31.21 -8.72
C GLY A 37 14.11 -32.47 -8.03
N MET A 38 13.25 -32.99 -7.15
CA MET A 38 13.46 -34.26 -6.45
C MET A 38 13.59 -35.40 -7.45
N SER A 39 14.64 -36.18 -7.29
CA SER A 39 15.01 -37.24 -8.23
C SER A 39 15.43 -38.50 -7.49
N LEU A 40 15.15 -39.65 -8.10
CA LEU A 40 15.72 -40.93 -7.70
C LEU A 40 17.14 -41.02 -8.27
N LEU A 41 18.10 -41.22 -7.40
CA LEU A 41 19.52 -41.39 -7.71
C LEU A 41 19.92 -42.82 -7.36
N ILE A 42 20.43 -43.56 -8.33
CA ILE A 42 21.03 -44.88 -8.09
C ILE A 42 22.53 -44.78 -8.33
N ARG A 43 23.33 -45.13 -7.32
CA ARG A 43 24.80 -45.17 -7.41
C ARG A 43 25.31 -46.60 -7.34
N ASP A 44 26.29 -46.94 -8.17
CA ASP A 44 26.94 -48.25 -8.20
C ASP A 44 27.61 -48.57 -6.84
N GLU A 45 27.49 -49.82 -6.41
CA GLU A 45 28.10 -50.36 -5.18
C GLU A 45 29.64 -50.38 -5.25
N SER A 46 30.21 -50.44 -6.46
CA SER A 46 31.63 -50.72 -6.70
C SER A 46 32.49 -49.46 -6.90
N HIS A 47 31.93 -48.43 -7.54
CA HIS A 47 32.67 -47.28 -8.06
C HIS A 47 32.05 -45.91 -7.74
N ASP A 48 30.95 -45.87 -6.95
CA ASP A 48 30.16 -44.67 -6.63
C ASP A 48 29.70 -43.87 -7.87
N SER A 49 29.70 -44.51 -9.05
CA SER A 49 29.24 -43.93 -10.31
C SER A 49 27.72 -43.89 -10.36
N LEU A 50 27.14 -42.84 -10.94
CA LEU A 50 25.69 -42.71 -11.08
C LEU A 50 25.17 -43.61 -12.20
N LEU A 51 24.37 -44.61 -11.83
CA LEU A 51 23.70 -45.54 -12.76
C LEU A 51 22.43 -44.93 -13.36
N LEU A 52 21.66 -44.18 -12.58
CA LEU A 52 20.44 -43.51 -13.04
C LEU A 52 20.16 -42.26 -12.22
N VAL A 53 19.69 -41.21 -12.91
CA VAL A 53 19.08 -40.03 -12.30
C VAL A 53 17.72 -39.80 -12.95
N SER A 54 16.65 -40.04 -12.21
CA SER A 54 15.28 -39.93 -12.72
C SER A 54 14.49 -38.91 -11.89
N LYS A 55 14.08 -37.79 -12.51
CA LYS A 55 13.25 -36.77 -11.87
C LYS A 55 11.88 -37.36 -11.52
N ILE A 56 11.44 -37.20 -10.26
CA ILE A 56 10.12 -37.64 -9.84
C ILE A 56 9.08 -36.65 -10.35
N GLN A 57 8.18 -37.13 -11.22
CA GLN A 57 7.13 -36.32 -11.83
C GLN A 57 5.74 -36.75 -11.33
N ARG A 58 4.78 -35.82 -11.28
CA ARG A 58 3.44 -36.09 -10.72
C ARG A 58 2.56 -36.90 -11.66
N ASP A 59 2.70 -36.66 -12.95
CA ASP A 59 1.98 -37.30 -14.06
C ASP A 59 2.44 -38.74 -14.32
N ILE A 60 3.63 -39.13 -13.85
CA ILE A 60 4.15 -40.49 -13.96
C ILE A 60 3.52 -41.37 -12.87
N ASP A 61 3.01 -42.54 -13.25
CA ASP A 61 2.51 -43.54 -12.31
C ASP A 61 3.66 -44.43 -11.79
N TYR A 62 3.86 -44.41 -10.47
CA TYR A 62 4.85 -45.24 -9.79
C TYR A 62 4.10 -46.33 -9.04
N ARG A 63 4.31 -47.59 -9.42
CA ARG A 63 3.58 -48.74 -8.88
C ARG A 63 4.48 -49.59 -8.00
N LYS A 64 4.08 -49.78 -6.74
CA LYS A 64 4.76 -50.69 -5.79
C LYS A 64 4.12 -52.07 -5.78
N ARG A 65 4.95 -53.12 -5.80
CA ARG A 65 4.55 -54.52 -5.59
C ARG A 65 5.57 -55.23 -4.70
N LYS A 66 5.23 -55.47 -3.43
CA LYS A 66 6.13 -56.06 -2.42
C LYS A 66 7.46 -55.29 -2.31
N THR A 67 8.54 -55.80 -2.89
CA THR A 67 9.89 -55.21 -2.88
C THR A 67 10.26 -54.55 -4.22
N LEU A 68 9.29 -54.35 -5.11
CA LEU A 68 9.48 -53.78 -6.44
C LEU A 68 8.80 -52.41 -6.57
N ILE A 69 9.48 -51.45 -7.21
CA ILE A 69 8.91 -50.17 -7.65
C ILE A 69 9.10 -50.05 -9.16
N ALA A 70 8.02 -49.86 -9.91
CA ALA A 70 8.04 -49.73 -11.37
C ALA A 70 7.42 -48.41 -11.83
N TRP A 71 8.01 -47.76 -12.83
CA TRP A 71 7.45 -46.57 -13.49
C TRP A 71 7.88 -46.48 -14.95
N SER A 72 7.19 -45.63 -15.71
CA SER A 72 7.50 -45.34 -17.11
C SER A 72 7.82 -43.86 -17.23
N ASP A 73 8.98 -43.52 -17.80
CA ASP A 73 9.31 -42.12 -18.04
C ASP A 73 8.58 -41.55 -19.27
N ARG A 74 8.76 -40.25 -19.55
CA ARG A 74 8.12 -39.59 -20.71
C ARG A 74 8.63 -40.08 -22.07
N THR A 75 9.75 -40.78 -22.09
CA THR A 75 10.31 -41.41 -23.29
C THR A 75 9.77 -42.83 -23.50
N ASN A 76 8.78 -43.25 -22.70
CA ASN A 76 8.21 -44.59 -22.64
C ASN A 76 9.22 -45.67 -22.25
N VAL A 77 10.32 -45.31 -21.59
CA VAL A 77 11.25 -46.28 -21.02
C VAL A 77 10.70 -46.72 -19.66
N ASN A 78 10.56 -48.03 -19.52
CA ASN A 78 10.02 -48.66 -18.32
C ASN A 78 11.18 -49.03 -17.39
N PHE A 79 11.18 -48.46 -16.19
CA PHE A 79 12.17 -48.76 -15.16
C PHE A 79 11.56 -49.61 -14.05
N LEU A 80 12.37 -50.53 -13.52
CA LEU A 80 12.03 -51.38 -12.38
C LEU A 80 13.18 -51.37 -11.37
N LEU A 81 12.88 -50.99 -10.14
CA LEU A 81 13.77 -51.13 -8.99
C LEU A 81 13.35 -52.36 -8.18
N SER A 82 14.29 -53.28 -7.98
CA SER A 82 14.12 -54.44 -7.10
C SER A 82 14.96 -54.26 -5.85
N PHE A 83 14.31 -54.15 -4.70
CA PHE A 83 14.96 -53.92 -3.41
C PHE A 83 15.34 -55.23 -2.74
N ARG A 84 16.52 -55.27 -2.13
CA ARG A 84 16.96 -56.41 -1.30
C ARG A 84 16.13 -56.54 -0.03
N TYR A 85 15.70 -55.41 0.55
CA TYR A 85 14.91 -55.35 1.78
C TYR A 85 13.60 -54.60 1.58
N LYS A 86 12.52 -55.13 2.15
CA LYS A 86 11.19 -54.50 2.08
C LYS A 86 11.18 -53.11 2.72
N ILE A 87 11.90 -52.91 3.81
CA ILE A 87 11.99 -51.62 4.51
C ILE A 87 12.45 -50.49 3.57
N GLY A 88 13.57 -50.66 2.86
CA GLY A 88 14.05 -49.64 1.91
C GLY A 88 13.08 -49.41 0.73
N CYS A 89 12.36 -50.44 0.27
CA CYS A 89 11.30 -50.29 -0.73
C CYS A 89 10.14 -49.44 -0.19
N ASP A 90 9.71 -49.73 1.04
CA ASP A 90 8.65 -49.02 1.72
C ASP A 90 9.03 -47.54 1.90
N ASP A 91 10.25 -47.26 2.35
CA ASP A 91 10.78 -45.91 2.59
C ASP A 91 10.87 -45.07 1.29
N ILE A 92 11.50 -45.60 0.24
CA ILE A 92 11.63 -44.89 -1.04
C ILE A 92 10.27 -44.66 -1.69
N TYR A 93 9.37 -45.64 -1.63
CA TYR A 93 8.02 -45.46 -2.16
C TYR A 93 7.25 -44.40 -1.40
N GLU A 94 7.37 -44.34 -0.07
CA GLU A 94 6.78 -43.28 0.74
C GLU A 94 7.34 -41.91 0.35
N GLN A 95 8.64 -41.80 0.11
CA GLN A 95 9.26 -40.56 -0.39
C GLN A 95 8.73 -40.15 -1.78
N ILE A 96 8.58 -41.10 -2.71
CA ILE A 96 7.95 -40.85 -4.02
C ILE A 96 6.51 -40.34 -3.82
N CYS A 97 5.73 -40.98 -2.96
CA CYS A 97 4.38 -40.54 -2.63
C CYS A 97 4.36 -39.14 -1.99
N LYS A 98 5.33 -38.81 -1.12
CA LYS A 98 5.49 -37.47 -0.54
C LYS A 98 5.78 -36.41 -1.61
N VAL A 99 6.71 -36.70 -2.54
CA VAL A 99 7.02 -35.79 -3.65
C VAL A 99 5.82 -35.62 -4.59
N LYS A 100 5.12 -36.71 -4.90
CA LYS A 100 3.90 -36.67 -5.73
C LYS A 100 2.77 -35.88 -5.08
N SER A 101 2.54 -36.10 -3.78
CA SER A 101 1.55 -35.34 -3.02
C SER A 101 1.92 -33.87 -2.92
N GLY A 102 3.21 -33.52 -2.92
CA GLY A 102 3.69 -32.13 -2.94
C GLY A 102 3.38 -31.35 -1.66
N CYS A 103 2.97 -32.02 -0.58
CA CYS A 103 2.46 -31.40 0.64
C CYS A 103 3.41 -31.52 1.85
N HIS A 104 4.45 -32.37 1.76
CA HIS A 104 5.33 -32.63 2.88
C HIS A 104 6.53 -31.68 2.86
N LEU A 105 6.53 -30.69 3.77
CA LEU A 105 7.66 -29.79 3.95
C LEU A 105 8.71 -30.45 4.85
N PRO A 106 9.99 -30.56 4.43
CA PRO A 106 11.04 -31.15 5.24
C PRO A 106 11.42 -30.25 6.44
N PRO A 107 12.08 -30.80 7.48
CA PRO A 107 12.55 -30.00 8.61
C PRO A 107 13.55 -28.93 8.16
N CYS A 108 13.56 -27.81 8.88
CA CYS A 108 14.39 -26.66 8.55
C CYS A 108 15.86 -26.90 8.94
N GLU A 109 16.61 -27.49 8.02
CA GLU A 109 18.02 -27.88 8.19
C GLU A 109 18.83 -27.45 6.95
N LEU A 110 20.12 -27.13 7.15
CA LEU A 110 21.02 -26.67 6.07
C LEU A 110 21.07 -27.63 4.88
N GLY A 111 21.13 -28.94 5.15
CA GLY A 111 21.20 -29.97 4.10
C GLY A 111 19.91 -30.13 3.28
N LYS A 112 18.80 -29.53 3.72
CA LYS A 112 17.47 -29.70 3.10
C LYS A 112 16.95 -28.41 2.45
N LEU A 113 17.70 -27.31 2.44
CA LEU A 113 17.27 -26.02 1.90
C LEU A 113 16.77 -26.10 0.45
N ASP A 114 17.42 -26.90 -0.39
CA ASP A 114 17.00 -27.04 -1.79
C ASP A 114 15.68 -27.81 -1.91
N GLU A 115 15.46 -28.82 -1.07
CA GLU A 115 14.20 -29.56 -1.00
C GLU A 115 13.06 -28.66 -0.49
N ILE A 116 13.32 -27.84 0.53
CA ILE A 116 12.40 -26.83 1.06
C ILE A 116 11.98 -25.88 -0.08
N ASN A 117 12.97 -25.33 -0.78
CA ASN A 117 12.74 -24.39 -1.87
C ASN A 117 11.94 -25.04 -3.01
N TYR A 118 12.23 -26.29 -3.34
CA TYR A 118 11.50 -27.04 -4.36
C TYR A 118 10.04 -27.25 -3.98
N VAL A 119 9.75 -27.71 -2.75
CA VAL A 119 8.36 -27.94 -2.29
C VAL A 119 7.54 -26.64 -2.35
N ILE A 120 8.11 -25.53 -1.87
CA ILE A 120 7.42 -24.23 -1.89
C ILE A 120 7.23 -23.74 -3.32
N SER A 121 8.27 -23.77 -4.15
CA SER A 121 8.20 -23.34 -5.56
C SER A 121 7.16 -24.15 -6.35
N ASN A 122 7.17 -25.47 -6.17
CA ASN A 122 6.24 -26.37 -6.85
C ASN A 122 4.79 -26.17 -6.40
N SER A 123 4.57 -25.74 -5.14
CA SER A 123 3.23 -25.41 -4.65
C SER A 123 2.59 -24.23 -5.38
N LEU A 124 3.40 -23.30 -5.93
CA LEU A 124 2.90 -22.12 -6.65
C LEU A 124 2.16 -22.47 -7.95
N SER A 125 2.33 -23.69 -8.48
CA SER A 125 1.66 -24.18 -9.69
C SER A 125 0.20 -24.62 -9.47
N SER A 126 -0.23 -24.84 -8.22
CA SER A 126 -1.55 -25.39 -7.89
C SER A 126 -2.15 -24.76 -6.64
N VAL A 127 -3.40 -24.31 -6.74
CA VAL A 127 -4.12 -23.67 -5.62
C VAL A 127 -4.24 -24.60 -4.41
N ILE A 128 -4.57 -25.88 -4.62
CA ILE A 128 -4.76 -26.87 -3.54
C ILE A 128 -3.45 -27.11 -2.78
N LEU A 129 -2.33 -27.23 -3.51
CA LEU A 129 -1.02 -27.46 -2.90
C LEU A 129 -0.52 -26.24 -2.17
N LYS A 130 -0.74 -25.07 -2.77
CA LYS A 130 -0.46 -23.79 -2.15
C LYS A 130 -1.14 -23.67 -0.79
N GLU A 131 -2.43 -24.00 -0.67
CA GLU A 131 -3.15 -23.97 0.61
C GLU A 131 -2.57 -24.96 1.63
N LYS A 132 -2.29 -26.20 1.22
CA LYS A 132 -1.72 -27.21 2.11
C LYS A 132 -0.32 -26.85 2.61
N VAL A 133 0.58 -26.40 1.73
CA VAL A 133 1.93 -25.98 2.10
C VAL A 133 1.89 -24.75 2.98
N THR A 134 1.00 -23.79 2.69
CA THR A 134 0.79 -22.61 3.55
C THR A 134 0.41 -23.02 4.97
N ALA A 135 -0.54 -23.94 5.13
CA ALA A 135 -0.97 -24.42 6.45
C ALA A 135 0.16 -25.13 7.22
N VAL A 136 1.03 -25.88 6.53
CA VAL A 136 2.19 -26.53 7.16
C VAL A 136 3.23 -25.51 7.63
N ILE A 137 3.50 -24.47 6.83
CA ILE A 137 4.43 -23.39 7.21
C ILE A 137 3.91 -22.63 8.43
N GLU A 138 2.61 -22.32 8.44
CA GLU A 138 1.93 -21.59 9.51
C GLU A 138 1.95 -22.36 10.84
N ASN A 139 1.52 -23.62 10.84
CA ASN A 139 1.43 -24.43 12.07
C ASN A 139 2.82 -24.80 12.65
N GLY A 140 3.87 -24.78 11.84
CA GLY A 140 5.20 -25.27 12.24
C GLY A 140 6.12 -24.23 12.88
N ASN A 141 5.68 -22.97 13.02
CA ASN A 141 6.55 -21.80 13.24
C ASN A 141 7.77 -21.81 12.31
N TYR A 142 7.53 -22.19 11.05
CA TYR A 142 8.60 -22.55 10.14
C TYR A 142 9.43 -21.32 9.74
N ILE A 143 8.78 -20.15 9.63
CA ILE A 143 9.42 -18.88 9.31
C ILE A 143 10.45 -18.49 10.36
N GLU A 144 10.13 -18.61 11.65
CA GLU A 144 11.06 -18.29 12.74
C GLU A 144 12.28 -19.22 12.72
N LYS A 145 12.05 -20.54 12.54
CA LYS A 145 13.14 -21.52 12.42
C LYS A 145 14.06 -21.21 11.24
N LEU A 146 13.48 -20.86 10.09
CA LEU A 146 14.21 -20.52 8.88
C LEU A 146 15.07 -19.26 9.06
N VAL A 147 14.50 -18.23 9.65
CA VAL A 147 15.18 -16.96 9.94
C VAL A 147 16.30 -17.18 10.96
N ASN A 148 16.06 -17.94 12.04
CA ASN A 148 17.10 -18.25 13.02
C ASN A 148 18.27 -19.03 12.39
N LEU A 149 17.96 -20.00 11.51
CA LEU A 149 18.99 -20.74 10.79
C LEU A 149 19.78 -19.81 9.86
N PHE A 150 19.12 -18.88 9.18
CA PHE A 150 19.78 -17.85 8.38
C PHE A 150 20.72 -16.99 9.24
N CYS A 151 20.27 -16.46 10.38
CA CYS A 151 21.10 -15.61 11.25
C CYS A 151 22.38 -16.32 11.72
N ILE A 152 22.31 -17.61 12.05
CA ILE A 152 23.49 -18.41 12.42
C ILE A 152 24.49 -18.50 11.25
N ASN A 153 23.99 -18.64 10.01
CA ASN A 153 24.81 -18.85 8.82
C ASN A 153 25.28 -17.53 8.17
N GLU A 154 24.63 -16.41 8.47
CA GLU A 154 25.02 -15.10 7.98
C GLU A 154 26.43 -14.73 8.43
N HIS A 155 26.81 -15.10 9.67
CA HIS A 155 28.17 -14.91 10.19
C HIS A 155 29.25 -15.72 9.45
N LEU A 156 28.88 -16.76 8.72
CA LEU A 156 29.81 -17.60 7.98
C LEU A 156 30.06 -17.09 6.54
N GLU A 157 29.35 -16.03 6.13
CA GLU A 157 29.48 -15.36 4.82
C GLU A 157 29.42 -16.28 3.58
N ASN A 158 28.78 -17.45 3.70
CA ASN A 158 28.65 -18.38 2.59
C ASN A 158 27.56 -17.92 1.61
N SER A 159 27.95 -17.21 0.56
CA SER A 159 27.03 -16.61 -0.42
C SER A 159 26.09 -17.63 -1.08
N ASN A 160 26.53 -18.86 -1.31
CA ASN A 160 25.70 -19.91 -1.91
C ASN A 160 24.54 -20.32 -0.98
N VAL A 161 24.83 -20.49 0.31
CA VAL A 161 23.82 -20.84 1.31
C VAL A 161 22.87 -19.66 1.54
N LEU A 162 23.38 -18.44 1.60
CA LEU A 162 22.57 -17.22 1.78
C LEU A 162 21.63 -16.99 0.60
N ASN A 163 22.06 -17.28 -0.63
CA ASN A 163 21.18 -17.25 -1.79
C ASN A 163 20.04 -18.29 -1.72
N LYS A 164 20.27 -19.47 -1.10
CA LYS A 164 19.19 -20.45 -0.88
C LYS A 164 18.11 -19.90 0.06
N PHE A 165 18.50 -19.21 1.13
CA PHE A 165 17.54 -18.52 2.01
C PHE A 165 16.75 -17.43 1.29
N TYR A 166 17.41 -16.62 0.46
CA TYR A 166 16.76 -15.65 -0.42
C TYR A 166 15.67 -16.31 -1.28
N ARG A 167 16.00 -17.40 -1.98
CA ARG A 167 15.04 -18.11 -2.86
C ARG A 167 13.84 -18.65 -2.08
N ILE A 168 14.08 -19.23 -0.90
CA ILE A 168 13.00 -19.73 -0.03
C ILE A 168 12.09 -18.58 0.39
N ILE A 169 12.63 -17.51 0.98
CA ILE A 169 11.84 -16.37 1.47
C ILE A 169 11.06 -15.71 0.34
N LYS A 170 11.69 -15.52 -0.84
CA LYS A 170 11.01 -15.00 -2.04
C LYS A 170 9.80 -15.86 -2.41
N ASN A 171 9.95 -17.19 -2.40
CA ASN A 171 8.88 -18.12 -2.72
C ASN A 171 7.79 -18.17 -1.64
N VAL A 172 8.14 -17.99 -0.36
CA VAL A 172 7.16 -17.84 0.72
C VAL A 172 6.33 -16.57 0.53
N VAL A 173 6.94 -15.43 0.17
CA VAL A 173 6.19 -14.21 -0.17
C VAL A 173 5.27 -14.45 -1.37
N ALA A 174 5.74 -15.21 -2.37
CA ALA A 174 4.95 -15.57 -3.55
C ALA A 174 3.70 -16.42 -3.26
N LEU A 175 3.63 -17.06 -2.08
CA LEU A 175 2.42 -17.73 -1.61
C LEU A 175 1.29 -16.72 -1.35
N ASN A 176 1.56 -15.41 -1.24
CA ASN A 176 0.52 -14.37 -1.19
C ASN A 176 -0.56 -14.67 -0.13
N ASN A 177 -0.13 -15.11 1.07
CA ASN A 177 -1.00 -15.46 2.19
C ASN A 177 -0.76 -14.51 3.37
N LEU A 178 -1.83 -13.92 3.91
CA LEU A 178 -1.75 -12.91 4.97
C LEU A 178 -1.18 -13.43 6.30
N ALA A 179 -1.47 -14.68 6.69
CA ALA A 179 -0.95 -15.24 7.94
C ALA A 179 0.57 -15.43 7.89
N LEU A 180 1.08 -15.92 6.75
CA LEU A 180 2.53 -16.01 6.54
C LEU A 180 3.19 -14.63 6.54
N LEU A 181 2.58 -13.63 5.89
CA LEU A 181 3.10 -12.26 5.90
C LEU A 181 3.10 -11.67 7.32
N ARG A 182 2.11 -11.98 8.17
CA ARG A 182 2.12 -11.61 9.61
C ARG A 182 3.28 -12.23 10.36
N ALA A 183 3.57 -13.51 10.14
CA ALA A 183 4.70 -14.17 10.77
C ALA A 183 6.06 -13.66 10.25
N MET A 184 6.17 -13.37 8.95
CA MET A 184 7.38 -12.81 8.33
C MET A 184 7.67 -11.37 8.76
N PHE A 185 6.63 -10.54 8.89
CA PHE A 185 6.78 -9.12 9.15
C PHE A 185 6.46 -8.76 10.60
N SER A 186 6.52 -9.72 11.51
CA SER A 186 6.49 -9.43 12.95
C SER A 186 7.71 -8.59 13.34
N ASP A 187 7.63 -7.83 14.43
CA ASP A 187 8.75 -7.00 14.89
C ASP A 187 10.03 -7.80 15.14
N ARG A 188 9.90 -9.07 15.51
CA ARG A 188 11.01 -9.96 15.80
C ARG A 188 11.71 -10.46 14.55
N THR A 189 10.99 -10.64 13.45
CA THR A 189 11.47 -11.35 12.25
C THR A 189 11.68 -10.44 11.05
N ILE A 190 11.03 -9.27 10.99
CA ILE A 190 11.00 -8.40 9.80
C ILE A 190 12.38 -7.98 9.29
N LEU A 191 13.30 -7.62 10.20
CA LEU A 191 14.63 -7.17 9.81
C LEU A 191 15.47 -8.33 9.27
N ASP A 192 15.33 -9.52 9.85
CA ASP A 192 16.09 -10.69 9.41
C ASP A 192 15.51 -11.25 8.11
N VAL A 193 14.19 -11.18 7.91
CA VAL A 193 13.55 -11.44 6.62
C VAL A 193 14.06 -10.48 5.54
N VAL A 194 14.21 -9.18 5.87
CA VAL A 194 14.86 -8.23 4.95
C VAL A 194 16.30 -8.66 4.69
N GLY A 195 17.06 -9.08 5.71
CA GLY A 195 18.40 -9.63 5.56
C GLY A 195 18.47 -10.79 4.57
N CYS A 196 17.57 -11.76 4.67
CA CYS A 196 17.46 -12.84 3.68
C CYS A 196 17.23 -12.30 2.24
N LEU A 197 16.48 -11.22 2.10
CA LEU A 197 16.16 -10.61 0.80
C LEU A 197 17.32 -9.79 0.18
N GLU A 198 18.40 -9.53 0.92
CA GLU A 198 19.58 -8.79 0.43
C GLU A 198 20.47 -9.64 -0.50
N TYR A 199 20.44 -10.98 -0.38
CA TYR A 199 21.33 -11.91 -1.07
C TYR A 199 20.86 -12.37 -2.47
N ASP A 200 20.24 -11.45 -3.22
CA ASP A 200 19.81 -11.69 -4.60
C ASP A 200 21.02 -11.70 -5.56
N THR A 201 21.31 -12.86 -6.14
CA THR A 201 22.41 -13.07 -7.10
C THR A 201 22.21 -12.32 -8.43
N CYS A 202 20.97 -11.89 -8.73
CA CYS A 202 20.67 -11.18 -9.97
C CYS A 202 20.95 -9.67 -9.91
N SER A 203 21.22 -9.12 -8.72
CA SER A 203 21.48 -7.68 -8.57
C SER A 203 22.95 -7.38 -8.36
N VAL A 204 23.46 -6.38 -9.09
CA VAL A 204 24.84 -5.91 -8.97
C VAL A 204 24.94 -4.96 -7.77
N GLY A 205 25.66 -5.36 -6.72
CA GLY A 205 25.96 -4.55 -5.53
C GLY A 205 25.32 -5.04 -4.23
N SER A 206 25.99 -4.82 -3.10
CA SER A 206 25.44 -5.07 -1.76
C SER A 206 24.26 -4.12 -1.51
N LYS A 207 23.07 -4.67 -1.28
CA LYS A 207 21.89 -3.89 -0.94
C LYS A 207 21.75 -3.88 0.58
N ASN A 208 22.21 -2.81 1.23
CA ASN A 208 22.11 -2.66 2.69
C ASN A 208 20.70 -2.17 3.10
N HIS A 209 19.65 -2.90 2.71
CA HIS A 209 18.25 -2.57 3.01
C HIS A 209 17.97 -2.55 4.51
N ARG A 210 18.48 -3.53 5.25
CA ARG A 210 18.35 -3.65 6.70
C ARG A 210 19.06 -2.52 7.43
N GLU A 211 20.24 -2.12 6.95
CA GLU A 211 20.96 -0.96 7.49
C GLU A 211 20.22 0.34 7.22
N TYR A 212 19.70 0.53 6.00
CA TYR A 212 18.84 1.65 5.64
C TYR A 212 17.60 1.70 6.53
N LEU A 213 16.89 0.60 6.69
CA LEU A 213 15.71 0.53 7.54
C LEU A 213 16.02 0.79 9.01
N ARG A 214 17.21 0.41 9.52
CA ARG A 214 17.66 0.76 10.89
C ARG A 214 18.03 2.24 11.03
N LYS A 215 18.61 2.86 10.00
CA LYS A 215 19.02 4.28 10.01
C LYS A 215 17.83 5.22 9.80
N VAL A 216 16.95 4.89 8.86
CA VAL A 216 15.76 5.68 8.51
C VAL A 216 14.60 5.43 9.48
N SER A 217 14.61 4.33 10.25
CA SER A 217 13.69 4.17 11.38
C SER A 217 13.96 5.10 12.56
N LYS A 218 14.88 6.08 12.46
CA LYS A 218 14.88 7.26 13.34
C LYS A 218 13.65 8.11 13.01
N PHE A 219 12.50 7.59 13.42
CA PHE A 219 11.20 8.22 13.25
C PHE A 219 11.25 9.60 13.91
N ARG A 220 10.91 10.64 13.13
CA ARG A 220 10.84 12.00 13.64
C ARG A 220 9.55 12.12 14.43
N GLU A 221 9.62 11.83 15.73
CA GLU A 221 8.49 11.98 16.63
C GLU A 221 8.16 13.47 16.78
N VAL A 222 7.12 13.91 16.09
CA VAL A 222 6.57 15.25 16.28
C VAL A 222 5.93 15.35 17.68
N ILE A 223 5.37 14.25 18.18
CA ILE A 223 4.87 14.12 19.54
C ILE A 223 5.31 12.75 20.05
N PRO A 224 5.76 12.62 21.32
CA PRO A 224 6.07 11.33 21.90
C PRO A 224 4.85 10.40 21.81
N ILE A 225 5.04 9.24 21.18
CA ILE A 225 4.01 8.20 21.12
C ILE A 225 4.13 7.37 22.38
N SER A 226 3.25 7.59 23.36
CA SER A 226 3.27 6.86 24.64
C SER A 226 2.98 5.37 24.48
N ASN A 227 2.18 5.01 23.46
CA ASN A 227 1.78 3.64 23.21
C ASN A 227 2.85 2.88 22.37
N PRO A 228 3.59 1.93 22.96
CA PRO A 228 4.64 1.20 22.25
C PRO A 228 4.09 0.31 21.13
N ASP A 229 2.85 -0.18 21.26
CA ASP A 229 2.21 -1.00 20.23
C ASP A 229 1.87 -0.16 18.99
N LEU A 230 1.45 1.09 19.18
CA LEU A 230 1.20 2.03 18.07
C LEU A 230 2.50 2.33 17.33
N LEU A 231 3.57 2.61 18.07
CA LEU A 231 4.89 2.87 17.48
C LEU A 231 5.41 1.66 16.69
N SER A 232 5.32 0.46 17.27
CA SER A 232 5.61 -0.81 16.60
C SER A 232 4.83 -0.93 15.29
N LYS A 233 3.51 -0.69 15.34
CA LYS A 233 2.63 -0.80 14.18
C LYS A 233 2.96 0.20 13.07
N ILE A 234 3.30 1.43 13.42
CA ILE A 234 3.76 2.46 12.46
C ILE A 234 5.05 1.99 11.78
N HIS A 235 6.04 1.53 12.55
CA HIS A 235 7.30 1.02 12.01
C HIS A 235 7.09 -0.21 11.13
N GLN A 236 6.24 -1.14 11.53
CA GLN A 236 5.89 -2.31 10.74
C GLN A 236 5.28 -1.88 9.40
N THR A 237 4.34 -0.93 9.42
CA THR A 237 3.69 -0.40 8.21
C THR A 237 4.70 0.21 7.25
N TYR A 238 5.62 1.05 7.76
CA TYR A 238 6.67 1.66 6.96
C TYR A 238 7.62 0.60 6.35
N ARG A 239 8.11 -0.33 7.17
CA ARG A 239 9.04 -1.38 6.73
C ARG A 239 8.40 -2.28 5.66
N VAL A 240 7.14 -2.65 5.83
CA VAL A 240 6.41 -3.46 4.84
C VAL A 240 6.15 -2.68 3.56
N GLN A 241 5.80 -1.38 3.64
CA GLN A 241 5.69 -0.52 2.46
C GLN A 241 7.03 -0.46 1.70
N TYR A 242 8.15 -0.29 2.40
CA TYR A 242 9.48 -0.31 1.79
C TYR A 242 9.79 -1.65 1.10
N ILE A 243 9.48 -2.77 1.75
CA ILE A 243 9.62 -4.11 1.13
C ILE A 243 8.77 -4.17 -0.15
N HIS A 244 7.52 -3.71 -0.09
CA HIS A 244 6.59 -3.76 -1.21
C HIS A 244 7.00 -2.87 -2.41
N ASP A 245 7.50 -1.67 -2.15
CA ASP A 245 7.78 -0.66 -3.19
C ASP A 245 9.22 -0.70 -3.69
N VAL A 246 10.17 -1.12 -2.86
CA VAL A 246 11.61 -1.09 -3.20
C VAL A 246 12.17 -2.47 -3.45
N ILE A 247 11.87 -3.44 -2.56
CA ILE A 247 12.49 -4.77 -2.62
C ILE A 247 11.75 -5.68 -3.61
N LEU A 248 10.42 -5.81 -3.49
CA LEU A 248 9.63 -6.74 -4.31
C LEU A 248 9.61 -6.45 -5.81
N PRO A 249 9.58 -5.19 -6.31
CA PRO A 249 9.55 -4.92 -7.74
C PRO A 249 10.79 -5.40 -8.48
N ILE A 250 11.92 -5.56 -7.78
CA ILE A 250 13.16 -6.14 -8.32
C ILE A 250 12.97 -7.61 -8.72
N PHE A 251 12.01 -8.31 -8.09
CA PHE A 251 11.86 -9.75 -8.24
C PHE A 251 11.03 -10.21 -9.45
N SER A 252 10.57 -9.29 -10.31
CA SER A 252 9.68 -9.56 -11.45
C SER A 252 8.43 -10.36 -11.08
N MET A 253 7.82 -10.04 -9.95
CA MET A 253 6.58 -10.67 -9.50
C MET A 253 5.39 -10.14 -10.31
N ASP A 254 4.60 -11.05 -10.91
CA ASP A 254 3.34 -10.72 -11.59
C ASP A 254 2.42 -9.85 -10.72
N LYS A 255 1.69 -8.92 -11.36
CA LYS A 255 0.79 -7.97 -10.67
C LYS A 255 -0.25 -8.67 -9.77
N THR A 256 -0.68 -9.89 -10.11
CA THR A 256 -1.61 -10.70 -9.33
C THR A 256 -1.01 -11.23 -8.01
N LYS A 257 0.31 -11.31 -7.90
CA LYS A 257 1.05 -11.81 -6.72
C LYS A 257 1.38 -10.74 -5.67
N LYS A 258 0.96 -9.48 -5.88
CA LYS A 258 1.17 -8.35 -4.94
C LYS A 258 -0.03 -8.05 -4.03
N CYS A 259 -1.18 -8.71 -4.27
CA CYS A 259 -2.46 -8.36 -3.63
C CYS A 259 -2.43 -8.51 -2.09
N ALA A 260 -1.85 -9.60 -1.56
CA ALA A 260 -1.80 -9.81 -0.11
C ALA A 260 -0.89 -8.79 0.60
N MET A 261 0.14 -8.28 -0.07
CA MET A 261 0.99 -7.24 0.50
C MET A 261 0.28 -5.90 0.58
N SER A 262 -0.40 -5.50 -0.50
CA SER A 262 -1.25 -4.31 -0.50
C SER A 262 -2.35 -4.41 0.57
N ALA A 263 -2.98 -5.59 0.71
CA ALA A 263 -3.96 -5.85 1.74
C ALA A 263 -3.35 -5.79 3.16
N PHE A 264 -2.16 -6.34 3.37
CA PHE A 264 -1.46 -6.26 4.65
C PHE A 264 -1.19 -4.81 5.05
N ILE A 265 -0.63 -4.01 4.15
CA ILE A 265 -0.38 -2.57 4.36
C ILE A 265 -1.70 -1.85 4.66
N PHE A 266 -2.76 -2.16 3.90
CA PHE A 266 -4.09 -1.62 4.12
C PHE A 266 -4.58 -1.90 5.55
N PHE A 267 -4.57 -3.15 6.00
CA PHE A 267 -5.02 -3.52 7.35
C PHE A 267 -4.17 -2.84 8.43
N ASN A 268 -2.86 -2.76 8.21
CA ASN A 268 -1.96 -2.05 9.10
C ASN A 268 -2.30 -0.56 9.22
N LYS A 269 -2.56 0.13 8.10
CA LYS A 269 -2.99 1.54 8.09
C LYS A 269 -4.31 1.74 8.83
N VAL A 270 -5.27 0.84 8.64
CA VAL A 270 -6.55 0.86 9.37
C VAL A 270 -6.33 0.70 10.87
N GLU A 271 -5.46 -0.23 11.28
CA GLU A 271 -5.13 -0.49 12.68
C GLU A 271 -4.43 0.71 13.32
N VAL A 272 -3.44 1.31 12.65
CA VAL A 272 -2.77 2.55 13.10
C VAL A 272 -3.79 3.65 13.34
N VAL A 273 -4.69 3.93 12.38
CA VAL A 273 -5.71 4.98 12.55
C VAL A 273 -6.66 4.65 13.72
N ASN A 274 -7.03 3.39 13.90
CA ASN A 274 -7.89 2.98 15.02
C ASN A 274 -7.20 3.07 16.38
N MET A 275 -5.88 2.83 16.44
CA MET A 275 -5.08 2.99 17.65
C MET A 275 -4.92 4.48 17.98
N VAL A 276 -4.61 5.32 17.00
CA VAL A 276 -4.51 6.79 17.17
C VAL A 276 -5.83 7.39 17.65
N LYS A 277 -6.98 6.88 17.19
CA LYS A 277 -8.31 7.30 17.67
C LYS A 277 -8.56 6.99 19.15
N LYS A 278 -8.02 5.88 19.65
CA LYS A 278 -8.25 5.41 21.03
C LYS A 278 -7.24 5.97 22.01
N ASP A 279 -6.06 6.30 21.53
CA ASP A 279 -4.99 6.86 22.33
C ASP A 279 -5.25 8.34 22.62
N GLU A 280 -4.82 8.82 23.79
CA GLU A 280 -4.90 10.25 24.14
C GLU A 280 -3.93 11.11 23.32
N PHE A 281 -3.16 10.51 22.41
CA PHE A 281 -2.17 11.12 21.54
C PHE A 281 -2.67 12.36 20.78
N LEU A 282 -3.93 12.37 20.34
CA LEU A 282 -4.50 13.51 19.60
C LEU A 282 -4.74 14.74 20.49
N THR A 283 -4.96 14.56 21.78
CA THR A 283 -5.21 15.67 22.71
C THR A 283 -4.03 16.66 22.80
N PRO A 284 -2.78 16.26 23.14
CA PRO A 284 -1.65 17.17 23.19
C PRO A 284 -1.32 17.77 21.81
N LEU A 285 -1.58 17.04 20.73
CA LEU A 285 -1.43 17.54 19.35
C LEU A 285 -2.30 18.77 19.12
N PHE A 286 -3.60 18.65 19.40
CA PHE A 286 -4.54 19.73 19.18
C PHE A 286 -4.41 20.85 20.20
N VAL A 287 -3.96 20.59 21.43
CA VAL A 287 -3.61 21.64 22.40
C VAL A 287 -2.51 22.53 21.83
N GLN A 288 -1.42 21.95 21.30
CA GLN A 288 -0.33 22.74 20.69
C GLN A 288 -0.78 23.45 19.40
N LEU A 289 -1.57 22.80 18.53
CA LEU A 289 -2.07 23.46 17.32
C LEU A 289 -2.99 24.65 17.63
N LYS A 290 -3.76 24.60 18.72
CA LYS A 290 -4.64 25.70 19.16
C LYS A 290 -3.89 26.79 19.94
N ASP A 291 -2.72 26.50 20.49
CA ASP A 291 -1.94 27.47 21.25
C ASP A 291 -1.13 28.39 20.32
N LYS A 292 -1.55 29.66 20.19
CA LYS A 292 -0.90 30.70 19.36
C LYS A 292 0.60 30.91 19.67
N SER A 293 1.08 30.49 20.84
CA SER A 293 2.49 30.61 21.23
C SER A 293 3.39 29.47 20.72
N THR A 294 2.82 28.44 20.11
CA THR A 294 3.57 27.29 19.57
C THR A 294 4.53 27.74 18.48
N GLU A 295 5.79 27.31 18.58
CA GLU A 295 6.84 27.63 17.60
C GLU A 295 6.43 27.25 16.17
N VAL A 296 6.75 28.12 15.21
CA VAL A 296 6.40 27.95 13.78
C VAL A 296 6.84 26.59 13.23
N ASN A 297 8.09 26.17 13.48
CA ASN A 297 8.60 24.88 13.02
C ASN A 297 7.86 23.71 13.65
N LYS A 298 7.55 23.81 14.94
CA LYS A 298 6.82 22.77 15.67
C LYS A 298 5.39 22.65 15.15
N ARG A 299 4.71 23.76 14.91
CA ARG A 299 3.37 23.80 14.32
C ARG A 299 3.35 23.20 12.92
N ARG A 300 4.35 23.52 12.10
CA ARG A 300 4.53 22.92 10.76
C ARG A 300 4.63 21.40 10.85
N ASP A 301 5.49 20.88 11.72
CA ASP A 301 5.64 19.44 11.92
C ASP A 301 4.31 18.79 12.38
N LEU A 302 3.58 19.44 13.30
CA LEU A 302 2.28 18.95 13.80
C LEU A 302 1.22 18.89 12.70
N LEU A 303 1.19 19.89 11.81
CA LEU A 303 0.27 19.93 10.67
C LEU A 303 0.61 18.89 9.62
N LEU A 304 1.89 18.72 9.28
CA LEU A 304 2.31 17.69 8.33
C LEU A 304 1.97 16.28 8.86
N PHE A 305 2.16 16.05 10.16
CA PHE A 305 1.72 14.81 10.79
C PHE A 305 0.19 14.63 10.70
N LEU A 306 -0.59 15.68 11.01
CA LEU A 306 -2.05 15.62 10.92
C LEU A 306 -2.51 15.38 9.47
N GLN A 307 -1.83 15.97 8.48
CA GLN A 307 -2.07 15.76 7.06
C GLN A 307 -1.82 14.30 6.68
N GLU A 308 -0.73 13.69 7.13
CA GLU A 308 -0.49 12.25 6.93
C GLU A 308 -1.59 11.39 7.55
N LEU A 309 -2.03 11.72 8.77
CA LEU A 309 -3.13 11.01 9.43
C LEU A 309 -4.46 11.13 8.65
N CYS A 310 -4.78 12.32 8.14
CA CYS A 310 -5.95 12.55 7.29
C CYS A 310 -5.82 11.81 5.95
N ASN A 311 -4.63 11.75 5.34
CA ASN A 311 -4.37 10.97 4.14
C ASN A 311 -4.59 9.45 4.37
N LEU A 312 -4.22 8.95 5.54
CA LEU A 312 -4.50 7.55 5.93
C LEU A 312 -6.00 7.28 6.08
N SER A 313 -6.81 8.30 6.37
CA SER A 313 -8.27 8.14 6.50
C SER A 313 -8.97 7.74 5.20
N TYR A 314 -8.39 8.03 4.02
CA TYR A 314 -8.92 7.57 2.72
C TYR A 314 -8.93 6.06 2.56
N VAL A 315 -8.06 5.37 3.30
CA VAL A 315 -7.99 3.91 3.35
C VAL A 315 -9.18 3.33 4.11
N LEU A 316 -9.79 4.09 5.01
CA LEU A 316 -10.95 3.64 5.77
C LEU A 316 -12.20 3.53 4.88
N ASN A 317 -13.08 2.58 5.23
CA ASN A 317 -14.42 2.57 4.67
C ASN A 317 -15.21 3.82 5.10
N ARG A 318 -16.27 4.14 4.35
CA ARG A 318 -17.05 5.37 4.57
C ARG A 318 -17.51 5.55 6.03
N PRO A 319 -18.11 4.55 6.71
CA PRO A 319 -18.53 4.72 8.10
C PRO A 319 -17.38 5.02 9.07
N ALA A 320 -16.25 4.31 8.95
CA ALA A 320 -15.11 4.52 9.85
C ALA A 320 -14.39 5.84 9.59
N ARG A 321 -14.45 6.35 8.35
CA ARG A 321 -13.94 7.67 7.95
C ARG A 321 -14.82 8.80 8.47
N ASP A 322 -16.14 8.67 8.31
CA ASP A 322 -17.09 9.68 8.80
C ASP A 322 -16.99 9.80 10.33
N TYR A 323 -16.88 8.67 11.03
CA TYR A 323 -16.62 8.65 12.47
C TYR A 323 -15.26 9.28 12.85
N PHE A 324 -14.19 9.03 12.08
CA PHE A 324 -12.88 9.64 12.32
C PHE A 324 -12.92 11.17 12.27
N PHE A 325 -13.51 11.74 11.22
CA PHE A 325 -13.64 13.19 11.10
C PHE A 325 -14.59 13.78 12.15
N THR A 326 -15.60 13.01 12.57
CA THR A 326 -16.47 13.40 13.69
C THR A 326 -15.68 13.51 14.99
N VAL A 327 -14.82 12.55 15.32
CA VAL A 327 -13.94 12.60 16.51
C VAL A 327 -12.99 13.80 16.43
N LEU A 328 -12.32 14.01 15.30
CA LEU A 328 -11.43 15.17 15.11
C LEU A 328 -12.15 16.51 15.30
N LEU A 329 -13.41 16.59 14.86
CA LEU A 329 -14.23 17.78 15.04
C LEU A 329 -14.70 17.95 16.48
N VAL A 330 -15.40 16.95 17.02
CA VAL A 330 -16.14 17.03 18.29
C VAL A 330 -15.19 17.01 19.48
N ASP A 331 -14.23 16.09 19.50
CA ASP A 331 -13.39 15.84 20.67
C ASP A 331 -12.15 16.76 20.70
N HIS A 332 -11.67 17.19 19.52
CA HIS A 332 -10.41 17.92 19.42
C HIS A 332 -10.52 19.34 18.83
N GLY A 333 -11.56 19.61 18.03
CA GLY A 333 -11.80 20.93 17.44
C GLY A 333 -10.89 21.25 16.25
N ILE A 334 -10.79 20.34 15.28
CA ILE A 334 -9.92 20.50 14.10
C ILE A 334 -10.10 21.83 13.37
N LEU A 335 -11.34 22.29 13.14
CA LEU A 335 -11.60 23.54 12.43
C LEU A 335 -11.04 24.76 13.18
N THR A 336 -11.05 24.75 14.51
CA THR A 336 -10.45 25.82 15.32
C THR A 336 -8.92 25.83 15.19
N ALA A 337 -8.29 24.65 15.15
CA ALA A 337 -6.85 24.53 14.95
C ALA A 337 -6.41 25.02 13.57
N LEU A 338 -7.16 24.67 12.52
CA LEU A 338 -6.88 25.12 11.15
C LEU A 338 -7.12 26.62 10.99
N GLU A 339 -8.18 27.17 11.59
CA GLU A 339 -8.44 28.61 11.61
C GLU A 339 -7.27 29.39 12.23
N ILE A 340 -6.82 29.01 13.43
CA ILE A 340 -5.69 29.65 14.11
C ILE A 340 -4.40 29.55 13.27
N THR A 341 -4.21 28.43 12.59
CA THR A 341 -3.05 28.22 11.70
C THR A 341 -3.11 29.17 10.50
N LEU A 342 -4.27 29.32 9.86
CA LEU A 342 -4.46 30.19 8.70
C LEU A 342 -4.39 31.70 9.05
N GLU A 343 -4.62 32.06 10.31
CA GLU A 343 -4.42 33.44 10.82
C GLU A 343 -2.94 33.82 10.97
N LEU A 344 -2.04 32.84 11.10
CA LEU A 344 -0.62 33.11 11.26
C LEU A 344 0.08 33.33 9.93
N ASP A 345 1.12 34.18 9.95
CA ASP A 345 2.06 34.37 8.84
C ASP A 345 3.02 33.18 8.75
N LEU A 346 2.53 32.08 8.18
CA LEU A 346 3.26 30.84 7.93
C LEU A 346 3.69 30.73 6.47
N ASP A 347 4.68 29.88 6.21
CA ASP A 347 5.13 29.56 4.86
C ASP A 347 4.05 28.87 4.01
N ASP A 348 4.17 28.97 2.68
CA ASP A 348 3.21 28.40 1.74
C ASP A 348 3.08 26.88 1.88
N THR A 349 4.16 26.20 2.29
CA THR A 349 4.12 24.76 2.53
C THR A 349 3.21 24.37 3.69
N THR A 350 3.23 25.13 4.79
CA THR A 350 2.38 24.89 5.96
C THR A 350 0.93 25.26 5.65
N LYS A 351 0.72 26.37 4.91
CA LYS A 351 -0.61 26.74 4.43
C LYS A 351 -1.19 25.69 3.49
N SER A 352 -0.40 25.16 2.56
CA SER A 352 -0.81 24.09 1.65
C SER A 352 -1.26 22.85 2.43
N ALA A 353 -0.48 22.40 3.43
CA ALA A 353 -0.87 21.27 4.27
C ALA A 353 -2.19 21.54 5.02
N CYS A 354 -2.39 22.77 5.51
CA CYS A 354 -3.63 23.19 6.14
C CYS A 354 -4.83 23.15 5.17
N PHE A 355 -4.63 23.62 3.93
CA PHE A 355 -5.66 23.58 2.87
C PHE A 355 -5.98 22.16 2.44
N ASP A 356 -4.99 21.27 2.36
CA ASP A 356 -5.23 19.86 2.06
C ASP A 356 -6.12 19.23 3.14
N ILE A 357 -5.79 19.40 4.43
CA ILE A 357 -6.60 18.90 5.53
C ILE A 357 -8.03 19.48 5.48
N LEU A 358 -8.15 20.79 5.26
CA LEU A 358 -9.45 21.46 5.19
C LEU A 358 -10.27 20.97 3.99
N SER A 359 -9.64 20.76 2.83
CA SER A 359 -10.27 20.24 1.62
C SER A 359 -10.84 18.85 1.87
N GLN A 360 -10.04 17.96 2.45
CA GLN A 360 -10.48 16.61 2.80
C GLN A 360 -11.64 16.64 3.80
N PHE A 361 -11.55 17.49 4.82
CA PHE A 361 -12.63 17.64 5.80
C PHE A 361 -13.93 18.11 5.13
N VAL A 362 -13.88 19.16 4.31
CA VAL A 362 -15.06 19.75 3.66
C VAL A 362 -15.64 18.84 2.59
N GLU A 363 -14.81 18.05 1.89
CA GLU A 363 -15.26 17.03 0.93
C GLU A 363 -16.18 16.00 1.59
N PHE A 364 -15.81 15.51 2.77
CA PHE A 364 -16.59 14.48 3.47
C PHE A 364 -17.68 15.05 4.40
N ASN A 365 -17.47 16.25 4.94
CA ASN A 365 -18.26 16.81 6.03
C ASN A 365 -18.63 18.30 5.84
N PRO A 366 -19.21 18.69 4.68
CA PRO A 366 -19.44 20.11 4.38
C PRO A 366 -20.44 20.77 5.33
N VAL A 367 -21.45 20.04 5.81
CA VAL A 367 -22.47 20.52 6.76
C VAL A 367 -21.83 20.97 8.08
N PHE A 368 -20.88 20.20 8.60
CA PHE A 368 -20.20 20.52 9.86
C PHE A 368 -19.33 21.76 9.74
N ALA A 369 -18.63 21.94 8.62
CA ALA A 369 -17.88 23.15 8.34
C ALA A 369 -18.78 24.39 8.27
N ARG A 370 -19.94 24.28 7.60
CA ARG A 370 -20.91 25.38 7.51
C ARG A 370 -21.53 25.73 8.86
N LYS A 371 -21.89 24.72 9.65
CA LYS A 371 -22.41 24.90 11.01
C LYS A 371 -21.39 25.60 11.91
N PHE A 372 -20.12 25.18 11.87
CA PHE A 372 -19.03 25.83 12.61
C PHE A 372 -18.87 27.31 12.24
N ILE A 373 -18.94 27.63 10.95
CA ILE A 373 -18.88 29.02 10.45
C ILE A 373 -20.08 29.84 10.94
N LEU A 374 -21.29 29.30 10.85
CA LEU A 374 -22.53 30.00 11.24
C LEU A 374 -22.66 30.23 12.74
N GLU A 375 -22.44 29.20 13.56
CA GLU A 375 -22.65 29.27 15.01
C GLU A 375 -21.73 30.27 15.70
N ARG A 376 -20.52 30.45 15.16
CA ARG A 376 -19.54 31.40 15.70
C ARG A 376 -19.56 32.76 15.00
N ASN A 377 -20.46 32.97 14.04
CA ASN A 377 -20.42 34.10 13.11
C ASN A 377 -18.99 34.29 12.53
N ASN A 378 -18.32 33.18 12.25
CA ASN A 378 -16.89 33.13 12.04
C ASN A 378 -16.55 33.45 10.58
N GLN A 379 -16.16 34.70 10.36
CA GLN A 379 -15.72 35.17 9.05
C GLN A 379 -14.27 34.77 8.76
N VAL A 380 -13.48 34.43 9.77
CA VAL A 380 -12.04 34.18 9.63
C VAL A 380 -11.79 32.99 8.72
N LEU A 381 -12.35 31.82 9.01
CA LEU A 381 -12.05 30.61 8.25
C LEU A 381 -12.43 30.76 6.77
N ILE A 382 -13.65 31.21 6.48
CA ILE A 382 -14.10 31.39 5.09
C ILE A 382 -13.36 32.51 4.38
N ASN A 383 -13.08 33.63 5.04
CA ASN A 383 -12.33 34.73 4.42
C ASN A 383 -10.86 34.35 4.22
N SER A 384 -10.28 33.52 5.09
CA SER A 384 -8.93 32.96 4.89
C SER A 384 -8.87 32.03 3.68
N VAL A 385 -9.90 31.21 3.44
CA VAL A 385 -10.02 30.43 2.19
C VAL A 385 -10.10 31.36 0.98
N ILE A 386 -10.92 32.41 1.04
CA ILE A 386 -11.10 33.37 -0.06
C ILE A 386 -9.80 34.15 -0.36
N ARG A 387 -9.05 34.55 0.67
CA ARG A 387 -7.77 35.28 0.48
C ARG A 387 -6.69 34.43 -0.18
N HIS A 388 -6.77 33.11 -0.06
CA HIS A 388 -5.79 32.17 -0.60
C HIS A 388 -6.37 31.34 -1.77
N LEU A 389 -7.25 31.92 -2.59
CA LEU A 389 -7.87 31.23 -3.74
C LEU A 389 -6.87 30.71 -4.77
N SER A 390 -5.65 31.26 -4.81
CA SER A 390 -4.56 30.77 -5.67
C SER A 390 -3.95 29.46 -5.18
N MET A 391 -4.20 29.04 -3.93
CA MET A 391 -3.73 27.77 -3.40
C MET A 391 -4.57 26.61 -3.92
N ASP A 392 -3.92 25.46 -4.12
CA ASP A 392 -4.60 24.22 -4.51
C ASP A 392 -5.70 23.85 -3.50
N GLY A 393 -6.84 23.41 -4.02
CA GLY A 393 -8.00 23.02 -3.20
C GLY A 393 -8.86 24.18 -2.65
N ALA A 394 -8.36 25.42 -2.53
CA ALA A 394 -9.11 26.54 -1.95
C ALA A 394 -10.42 26.85 -2.69
N VAL A 395 -10.37 26.87 -4.03
CA VAL A 395 -11.56 27.04 -4.88
C VAL A 395 -12.59 25.92 -4.66
N GLN A 396 -12.11 24.68 -4.53
CA GLN A 396 -12.97 23.53 -4.34
C GLN A 396 -13.63 23.55 -2.96
N ILE A 397 -12.89 23.90 -1.91
CA ILE A 397 -13.42 24.14 -0.56
C ILE A 397 -14.54 25.19 -0.63
N LEU A 398 -14.26 26.36 -1.22
CA LEU A 398 -15.22 27.45 -1.30
C LEU A 398 -16.49 27.01 -2.05
N LYS A 399 -16.35 26.31 -3.18
CA LYS A 399 -17.48 25.77 -3.95
C LYS A 399 -18.31 24.79 -3.13
N LEU A 400 -17.69 23.82 -2.46
CA LEU A 400 -18.40 22.85 -1.62
C LEU A 400 -19.14 23.51 -0.45
N LEU A 401 -18.56 24.56 0.13
CA LEU A 401 -19.19 25.34 1.19
C LEU A 401 -20.38 26.17 0.69
N ILE A 402 -20.35 26.69 -0.53
CA ILE A 402 -21.44 27.53 -1.05
C ILE A 402 -22.39 26.80 -2.01
N GLU A 403 -22.16 25.52 -2.33
CA GLU A 403 -23.00 24.77 -3.28
C GLU A 403 -24.40 24.44 -2.71
N PRO A 404 -25.48 25.02 -3.26
CA PRO A 404 -26.83 24.82 -2.71
C PRO A 404 -27.33 23.39 -2.82
N LYS A 405 -26.84 22.62 -3.80
CA LYS A 405 -27.23 21.22 -4.01
C LYS A 405 -26.85 20.31 -2.83
N ASN A 406 -25.87 20.73 -2.03
CA ASN A 406 -25.37 19.97 -0.89
C ASN A 406 -25.96 20.48 0.44
N MET A 407 -27.05 21.26 0.40
CA MET A 407 -27.65 21.92 1.55
C MET A 407 -29.14 21.58 1.69
N ILE A 408 -29.61 21.48 2.93
CA ILE A 408 -31.05 21.51 3.22
C ILE A 408 -31.58 22.96 3.11
N PRO A 409 -32.89 23.19 2.85
CA PRO A 409 -33.42 24.54 2.57
C PRO A 409 -33.13 25.60 3.65
N GLU A 410 -33.18 25.21 4.93
CA GLU A 410 -32.88 26.06 6.09
C GLU A 410 -31.40 26.48 6.11
N GLU A 411 -30.51 25.50 5.96
CA GLU A 411 -29.06 25.70 5.87
C GLU A 411 -28.70 26.57 4.66
N MET A 412 -29.29 26.29 3.49
CA MET A 412 -29.09 27.06 2.27
C MET A 412 -29.42 28.53 2.48
N THR A 413 -30.52 28.81 3.16
CA THR A 413 -30.95 30.20 3.40
C THR A 413 -30.04 30.88 4.42
N GLY A 414 -29.74 30.23 5.54
CA GLY A 414 -28.84 30.77 6.57
C GLY A 414 -27.42 31.01 6.06
N PHE A 415 -26.79 29.99 5.47
CA PHE A 415 -25.39 30.02 5.06
C PHE A 415 -25.15 30.96 3.89
N LEU A 416 -26.00 30.94 2.85
CA LEU A 416 -25.81 31.84 1.72
C LEU A 416 -26.07 33.30 2.08
N ASN A 417 -27.07 33.58 2.93
CA ASN A 417 -27.29 34.95 3.41
C ASN A 417 -26.08 35.45 4.21
N PHE A 418 -25.50 34.60 5.08
CA PHE A 418 -24.26 34.91 5.78
C PHE A 418 -23.10 35.18 4.81
N PHE A 419 -22.89 34.32 3.81
CA PHE A 419 -21.80 34.48 2.83
C PHE A 419 -21.91 35.79 2.05
N TYR A 420 -23.10 36.12 1.53
CA TYR A 420 -23.32 37.36 0.78
C TYR A 420 -23.29 38.63 1.66
N ALA A 421 -23.61 38.52 2.95
CA ALA A 421 -23.49 39.64 3.87
C ALA A 421 -22.02 39.89 4.28
N ASN A 422 -21.26 38.82 4.55
CA ASN A 422 -20.03 38.91 5.34
C ASN A 422 -18.74 38.49 4.63
N SER A 423 -18.81 37.79 3.49
CA SER A 423 -17.62 37.17 2.89
C SER A 423 -17.45 37.45 1.39
N VAL A 424 -18.55 37.64 0.66
CA VAL A 424 -18.51 37.91 -0.79
C VAL A 424 -17.71 39.17 -1.14
N HIS A 425 -17.66 40.17 -0.26
CA HIS A 425 -16.88 41.39 -0.47
C HIS A 425 -15.37 41.11 -0.50
N VAL A 426 -14.89 40.12 0.28
CA VAL A 426 -13.50 39.67 0.25
C VAL A 426 -13.17 38.98 -1.07
N LEU A 427 -14.13 38.24 -1.63
CA LEU A 427 -13.97 37.56 -2.92
C LEU A 427 -13.82 38.56 -4.07
N ILE A 428 -14.58 39.66 -4.06
CA ILE A 428 -14.53 40.67 -5.12
C ILE A 428 -13.47 41.74 -4.92
N ALA A 429 -12.88 41.86 -3.73
CA ALA A 429 -11.89 42.90 -3.43
C ALA A 429 -10.74 42.96 -4.46
N PRO A 430 -10.15 41.84 -4.92
CA PRO A 430 -9.13 41.87 -5.97
C PRO A 430 -9.65 42.44 -7.30
N LEU A 431 -10.90 42.11 -7.65
CA LEU A 431 -11.57 42.60 -8.85
C LEU A 431 -11.87 44.10 -8.78
N LEU A 432 -12.04 44.67 -7.59
CA LEU A 432 -12.22 46.11 -7.43
C LEU A 432 -10.89 46.86 -7.42
N ALA A 433 -9.84 46.28 -6.84
CA ALA A 433 -8.56 46.94 -6.63
C ALA A 433 -7.60 46.86 -7.83
N TYR A 434 -7.58 45.73 -8.56
CA TYR A 434 -6.45 45.40 -9.46
C TYR A 434 -6.83 45.19 -10.93
N THR A 435 -7.94 45.77 -11.41
CA THR A 435 -8.42 45.59 -12.80
C THR A 435 -7.48 46.10 -13.90
N ILE A 436 -6.46 46.87 -13.54
CA ILE A 436 -5.47 47.47 -14.45
C ILE A 436 -4.09 46.82 -14.27
N ASP A 437 -3.92 45.95 -13.27
CA ASP A 437 -2.64 45.31 -12.99
C ASP A 437 -2.33 44.21 -14.02
N ASP A 438 -1.15 44.30 -14.62
CA ASP A 438 -0.63 43.33 -15.61
C ASP A 438 0.27 42.26 -14.95
N CYS A 439 0.43 42.26 -13.61
CA CYS A 439 1.17 41.24 -12.89
C CYS A 439 0.50 39.87 -13.05
N TYR A 440 1.27 38.86 -13.48
CA TYR A 440 0.73 37.54 -13.81
C TYR A 440 -0.01 36.88 -12.64
N GLU A 441 0.53 36.97 -11.42
CA GLU A 441 -0.08 36.42 -10.20
C GLU A 441 -1.45 37.03 -9.90
N VAL A 442 -1.57 38.35 -10.12
CA VAL A 442 -2.82 39.09 -9.93
C VAL A 442 -3.83 38.73 -11.02
N VAL A 443 -3.38 38.62 -12.28
CA VAL A 443 -4.20 38.18 -13.42
C VAL A 443 -4.74 36.76 -13.21
N GLU A 444 -3.92 35.86 -12.68
CA GLU A 444 -4.33 34.50 -12.33
C GLU A 444 -5.37 34.48 -11.20
N LEU A 445 -5.13 35.24 -10.12
CA LEU A 445 -6.11 35.41 -9.05
C LEU A 445 -7.44 35.98 -9.57
N LEU A 446 -7.40 37.01 -10.42
CA LEU A 446 -8.59 37.58 -11.05
C LEU A 446 -9.33 36.54 -11.89
N SER A 447 -8.61 35.70 -12.65
CA SER A 447 -9.21 34.60 -13.42
C SER A 447 -9.92 33.60 -12.49
N VAL A 448 -9.32 33.25 -11.35
CA VAL A 448 -9.91 32.37 -10.35
C VAL A 448 -11.17 33.00 -9.74
N VAL A 449 -11.13 34.27 -9.36
CA VAL A 449 -12.29 35.01 -8.83
C VAL A 449 -13.44 35.00 -9.84
N LEU A 450 -13.17 35.25 -11.13
CA LEU A 450 -14.20 35.20 -12.17
C LEU A 450 -14.83 33.80 -12.30
N LYS A 451 -14.04 32.72 -12.18
CA LYS A 451 -14.56 31.34 -12.20
C LYS A 451 -15.45 31.03 -10.99
N VAL A 452 -15.12 31.56 -9.81
CA VAL A 452 -15.98 31.42 -8.62
C VAL A 452 -17.27 32.22 -8.80
N LEU A 453 -17.19 33.44 -9.34
CA LEU A 453 -18.37 34.25 -9.65
C LEU A 453 -19.26 33.59 -10.72
N ASP A 454 -18.67 32.98 -11.75
CA ASP A 454 -19.43 32.22 -12.77
C ASP A 454 -20.22 31.07 -12.13
N PHE A 455 -19.58 30.34 -11.21
CA PHE A 455 -20.26 29.32 -10.40
C PHE A 455 -21.41 29.92 -9.58
N CYS A 456 -21.19 31.05 -8.89
CA CYS A 456 -22.25 31.71 -8.11
C CYS A 456 -23.43 32.13 -9.00
N VAL A 457 -23.18 32.64 -10.22
CA VAL A 457 -24.23 33.02 -11.19
C VAL A 457 -25.08 31.82 -11.59
N VAL A 458 -24.47 30.65 -11.77
CA VAL A 458 -25.20 29.40 -12.07
C VAL A 458 -25.99 28.90 -10.87
N SER A 459 -25.40 28.95 -9.68
CA SER A 459 -25.88 28.21 -8.53
C SER A 459 -26.81 29.02 -7.62
N HIS A 460 -26.63 30.34 -7.50
CA HIS A 460 -27.25 31.15 -6.44
C HIS A 460 -28.44 32.01 -6.91
N ASN A 461 -28.89 31.83 -8.15
CA ASN A 461 -30.08 32.44 -8.74
C ASN A 461 -30.21 33.95 -8.43
N PHE A 462 -31.23 34.37 -7.68
CA PHE A 462 -31.53 35.76 -7.41
C PHE A 462 -30.53 36.47 -6.46
N ARG A 463 -29.85 35.73 -5.57
CA ARG A 463 -28.94 36.34 -4.58
C ARG A 463 -27.73 37.01 -5.24
N ILE A 464 -27.11 36.30 -6.18
CA ILE A 464 -25.94 36.81 -6.92
C ILE A 464 -26.34 37.95 -7.88
N THR A 465 -27.53 37.90 -8.48
CA THR A 465 -27.96 38.96 -9.40
C THR A 465 -28.25 40.26 -8.66
N GLN A 466 -28.89 40.21 -7.49
CA GLN A 466 -29.04 41.38 -6.62
C GLN A 466 -27.68 41.96 -6.20
N PHE A 467 -26.74 41.09 -5.83
CA PHE A 467 -25.41 41.49 -5.42
C PHE A 467 -24.61 42.17 -6.55
N ILE A 468 -24.58 41.57 -7.75
CA ILE A 468 -23.90 42.13 -8.92
C ILE A 468 -24.42 43.53 -9.26
N VAL A 469 -25.74 43.76 -9.14
CA VAL A 469 -26.36 45.05 -9.41
C VAL A 469 -25.99 46.07 -8.33
N LYS A 470 -26.03 45.66 -7.06
CA LYS A 470 -25.74 46.55 -5.92
C LYS A 470 -24.29 47.07 -5.95
N GLU A 471 -23.33 46.20 -6.26
CA GLU A 471 -21.89 46.51 -6.19
C GLU A 471 -21.28 46.93 -7.55
N ASP A 472 -22.11 47.15 -8.59
CA ASP A 472 -21.69 47.52 -9.96
C ASP A 472 -20.54 46.66 -10.55
N LEU A 473 -20.55 45.35 -10.26
CA LEU A 473 -19.46 44.44 -10.64
C LEU A 473 -19.26 44.34 -12.15
N LEU A 474 -20.31 44.60 -12.93
CA LEU A 474 -20.26 44.56 -14.40
C LEU A 474 -19.21 45.53 -14.95
N ARG A 475 -19.06 46.72 -14.34
CA ARG A 475 -18.08 47.70 -14.78
C ARG A 475 -16.66 47.16 -14.64
N SER A 476 -16.33 46.55 -13.50
CA SER A 476 -15.01 45.97 -13.25
C SER A 476 -14.71 44.80 -14.18
N VAL A 477 -15.69 43.92 -14.44
CA VAL A 477 -15.53 42.80 -15.39
C VAL A 477 -15.32 43.30 -16.82
N LEU A 478 -16.01 44.37 -17.24
CA LEU A 478 -15.84 44.97 -18.56
C LEU A 478 -14.44 45.56 -18.78
N LEU A 479 -13.82 46.10 -17.73
CA LEU A 479 -12.43 46.59 -17.81
C LEU A 479 -11.45 45.46 -18.13
N LEU A 480 -11.67 44.26 -17.59
CA LEU A 480 -10.83 43.10 -17.83
C LEU A 480 -10.86 42.60 -19.28
N LEU A 481 -11.89 42.94 -20.06
CA LEU A 481 -11.96 42.63 -21.49
C LEU A 481 -10.85 43.31 -22.31
N LYS A 482 -10.24 44.37 -21.75
CA LYS A 482 -9.11 45.08 -22.36
C LYS A 482 -7.75 44.48 -21.99
N SER A 483 -7.71 43.43 -21.15
CA SER A 483 -6.47 42.80 -20.73
C SER A 483 -5.71 42.17 -21.91
N LYS A 484 -4.38 42.16 -21.82
CA LYS A 484 -3.50 41.47 -22.78
C LYS A 484 -3.58 39.94 -22.64
N HIS A 485 -4.03 39.45 -21.49
CA HIS A 485 -4.10 38.02 -21.17
C HIS A 485 -5.40 37.40 -21.70
N LYS A 486 -5.30 36.65 -22.81
CA LYS A 486 -6.47 36.06 -23.50
C LYS A 486 -7.34 35.16 -22.62
N PHE A 487 -6.73 34.41 -21.69
CA PHE A 487 -7.49 33.54 -20.78
C PHE A 487 -8.37 34.34 -19.81
N LEU A 488 -7.88 35.48 -19.31
CA LEU A 488 -8.64 36.35 -18.42
C LEU A 488 -9.82 36.99 -19.18
N VAL A 489 -9.57 37.46 -20.41
CA VAL A 489 -10.62 38.00 -21.29
C VAL A 489 -11.71 36.95 -21.55
N LEU A 490 -11.32 35.69 -21.79
CA LEU A 490 -12.27 34.59 -22.00
C LEU A 490 -13.16 34.33 -20.78
N GLU A 491 -12.59 34.31 -19.57
CA GLU A 491 -13.39 34.14 -18.35
C GLU A 491 -14.32 35.34 -18.08
N ALA A 492 -13.84 36.56 -18.35
CA ALA A 492 -14.67 37.76 -18.24
C ALA A 492 -15.84 37.73 -19.24
N LEU A 493 -15.58 37.35 -20.50
CA LEU A 493 -16.63 37.19 -21.52
C LEU A 493 -17.65 36.12 -21.15
N ARG A 494 -17.20 34.97 -20.62
CA ARG A 494 -18.10 33.90 -20.17
C ARG A 494 -19.03 34.38 -19.07
N LEU A 495 -18.49 35.03 -18.04
CA LEU A 495 -19.26 35.58 -16.94
C LEU A 495 -20.29 36.61 -17.44
N MET A 496 -19.86 37.55 -18.30
CA MET A 496 -20.74 38.55 -18.91
C MET A 496 -21.89 37.92 -19.68
N ARG A 497 -21.58 36.94 -20.56
CA ARG A 497 -22.60 36.24 -21.34
C ARG A 497 -23.60 35.52 -20.44
N ARG A 498 -23.13 34.93 -19.34
CA ARG A 498 -23.99 34.22 -18.40
C ARG A 498 -24.90 35.15 -17.62
N ILE A 499 -24.39 36.28 -17.13
CA ILE A 499 -25.20 37.29 -16.44
C ILE A 499 -26.29 37.86 -17.37
N ILE A 500 -25.96 38.16 -18.63
CA ILE A 500 -26.92 38.66 -19.62
C ILE A 500 -27.96 37.59 -19.95
N GLY A 501 -27.53 36.35 -20.20
CA GLY A 501 -28.44 35.23 -20.47
C GLY A 501 -29.45 35.00 -19.35
N TYR A 502 -29.01 35.14 -18.09
CA TYR A 502 -29.88 35.01 -16.91
C TYR A 502 -30.94 36.12 -16.83
N ARG A 503 -30.57 37.38 -17.12
CA ARG A 503 -31.54 38.49 -17.20
C ARG A 503 -32.58 38.28 -18.30
N MET A 504 -32.16 37.74 -19.44
CA MET A 504 -33.06 37.49 -20.57
C MET A 504 -34.05 36.35 -20.26
N MET A 505 -33.63 35.32 -19.50
CA MET A 505 -34.51 34.26 -19.00
C MET A 505 -35.58 34.77 -18.01
N ILE A 506 -35.23 35.72 -17.13
CA ILE A 506 -36.20 36.32 -16.19
C ILE A 506 -37.26 37.15 -16.95
N ILE A 507 -36.86 37.86 -18.01
CA ILE A 507 -37.78 38.70 -18.81
C ILE A 507 -38.71 37.85 -19.69
N ILE A 508 -38.29 36.67 -20.12
CA ILE A 508 -39.09 35.76 -20.97
C ILE A 508 -39.97 34.81 -20.12
N GLY A 509 -39.63 34.61 -18.85
CA GLY A 509 -40.36 33.75 -17.91
C GLY A 509 -41.43 34.45 -17.05
N THR A 510 -41.66 35.75 -17.27
CA THR A 510 -42.79 36.54 -16.75
C THR A 510 -43.69 36.92 -17.91
#